data_AF-A0A8J7AQY2-F1
#
_entry.id   AF-A0A8J7AQY2-F1
#
_cell.length_a   1.000
_cell.length_b   1.000
_cell.length_c   1.000
_cell.angle_alpha   90.00
_cell.angle_beta   90.00
_cell.angle_gamma   90.00
#
_symmetry.space_group_name_H-M   'P 1'
#
loop_
_entity.id
_entity.type
_entity.pdbx_description
1 polymer ?
#
loop_
_entity_poly.entity_id
_entity_poly.type
_entity_poly.pdbx_seq_one_letter_code
_entity_poly.pdbx_strand_id
1 'polypeptide(L)'
;MIDGIDQLTSLYGSQDNLVKSFLESTLFIPSEIVKLRNQEIIELYKSGGKLPIRYSPSHHEALDIKNKAEAISFTRKNDARLPSYPEFIIKIDNDGNHENMRSIRRFLGQTISTGKNSTIKNYIISHVWGLASHPLFFSSLWNIVLIPAHFNYLMDKDPDSHPVVKVVKTTIQKKCIHLYKIYEQLISDIPEIEEFKNLFCAGQLENYESDYSINFLTKDGIERQKQEIYVSEDERVLIENLLSKMGKKFFLDYYKAFADGDDLTKVIPVGVYTYSSIQTRVSTMRRIFRDELNLKALACLVNKENSKLDDDSIELAKELIELA
;
A
#
# COMPACT_ATOMS: atom_id res chain seq x y z
N MET A 1 -2.71 26.73 -18.83
CA MET A 1 -2.35 25.34 -19.17
C MET A 1 -3.50 24.47 -18.71
N ILE A 2 -3.97 23.53 -19.51
CA ILE A 2 -5.00 22.56 -19.09
C ILE A 2 -4.26 21.29 -18.70
N ASP A 3 -4.30 20.92 -17.42
CA ASP A 3 -3.74 19.66 -16.93
C ASP A 3 -4.87 18.64 -16.72
N GLY A 4 -4.72 17.45 -17.30
CA GLY A 4 -5.67 16.36 -17.11
C GLY A 4 -5.68 15.80 -15.69
N ILE A 5 -4.60 15.98 -14.91
CA ILE A 5 -4.54 15.58 -13.51
C ILE A 5 -5.38 16.51 -12.63
N ASP A 6 -5.43 17.81 -12.95
CA ASP A 6 -6.34 18.74 -12.28
C ASP A 6 -7.81 18.38 -12.55
N GLN A 7 -8.14 18.00 -13.79
CA GLN A 7 -9.47 17.49 -14.12
C GLN A 7 -9.79 16.21 -13.37
N LEU A 8 -8.87 15.25 -13.33
CA LEU A 8 -9.04 14.03 -12.55
C LEU A 8 -9.26 14.36 -11.07
N THR A 9 -8.46 15.26 -10.51
CA THR A 9 -8.60 15.75 -9.12
C THR A 9 -9.99 16.32 -8.86
N SER A 10 -10.53 17.11 -9.79
CA SER A 10 -11.86 17.69 -9.66
C SER A 10 -12.98 16.64 -9.55
N LEU A 11 -12.82 15.46 -10.18
CA LEU A 11 -13.79 14.36 -10.08
C LEU A 11 -13.83 13.74 -8.68
N TYR A 12 -12.74 13.83 -7.93
CA TYR A 12 -12.63 13.34 -6.55
C TYR A 12 -12.83 14.46 -5.51
N GLY A 13 -13.04 15.71 -5.95
CA GLY A 13 -13.27 16.88 -5.11
C GLY A 13 -12.01 17.50 -4.49
N SER A 14 -10.97 16.72 -4.22
CA SER A 14 -9.68 17.20 -3.70
C SER A 14 -8.51 16.30 -4.11
N GLN A 15 -7.29 16.83 -3.99
CA GLN A 15 -6.06 16.04 -4.20
C GLN A 15 -5.97 14.89 -3.19
N ASP A 16 -6.30 15.16 -1.93
CA ASP A 16 -6.25 14.16 -0.85
C ASP A 16 -7.23 13.01 -1.10
N ASN A 17 -8.44 13.30 -1.58
CA ASN A 17 -9.42 12.28 -1.92
C ASN A 17 -8.97 11.41 -3.12
N LEU A 18 -8.34 12.03 -4.13
CA LEU A 18 -7.77 11.28 -5.25
C LEU A 18 -6.61 10.39 -4.79
N VAL A 19 -5.71 10.92 -3.96
CA VAL A 19 -4.60 10.16 -3.36
C VAL A 19 -5.13 9.00 -2.52
N LYS A 20 -6.08 9.25 -1.61
CA LYS A 20 -6.72 8.23 -0.78
C LYS A 20 -7.33 7.12 -1.65
N SER A 21 -8.14 7.50 -2.65
CA SER A 21 -8.77 6.54 -3.55
C SER A 21 -7.74 5.71 -4.34
N PHE A 22 -6.64 6.32 -4.79
CA PHE A 22 -5.56 5.60 -5.46
C PHE A 22 -4.94 4.56 -4.52
N LEU A 23 -4.50 5.00 -3.35
CA LEU A 23 -3.73 4.17 -2.42
C LEU A 23 -4.58 3.02 -1.87
N GLU A 24 -5.82 3.31 -1.46
CA GLU A 24 -6.74 2.28 -0.97
C GLU A 24 -7.19 1.33 -2.08
N SER A 25 -7.22 1.77 -3.34
CA SER A 25 -7.54 0.86 -4.45
C SER A 25 -6.34 0.04 -4.93
N THR A 26 -5.13 0.35 -4.48
CA THR A 26 -3.90 -0.35 -4.88
C THR A 26 -3.79 -1.69 -4.15
N LEU A 27 -3.54 -2.77 -4.89
CA LEU A 27 -3.34 -4.10 -4.33
C LEU A 27 -1.85 -4.42 -4.28
N PHE A 28 -1.37 -4.68 -3.06
CA PHE A 28 -0.02 -5.14 -2.76
C PHE A 28 0.05 -6.67 -2.82
N ILE A 29 1.26 -7.19 -2.96
CA ILE A 29 1.53 -8.63 -2.89
C ILE A 29 1.83 -8.98 -1.42
N PRO A 30 1.25 -10.05 -0.85
CA PRO A 30 1.54 -10.43 0.53
C PRO A 30 3.04 -10.68 0.79
N SER A 31 3.54 -10.26 1.95
CA SER A 31 4.98 -10.29 2.27
C SER A 31 5.58 -11.70 2.25
N GLU A 32 4.81 -12.71 2.63
CA GLU A 32 5.21 -14.12 2.54
C GLU A 32 5.39 -14.57 1.09
N ILE A 33 4.56 -14.09 0.16
CA ILE A 33 4.69 -14.38 -1.27
C ILE A 33 5.90 -13.66 -1.86
N VAL A 34 6.14 -12.42 -1.45
CA VAL A 34 7.35 -11.68 -1.82
C VAL A 34 8.61 -12.42 -1.35
N LYS A 35 8.64 -12.91 -0.10
CA LYS A 35 9.75 -13.71 0.44
C LYS A 35 9.99 -14.98 -0.37
N LEU A 36 8.94 -15.72 -0.70
CA LEU A 36 9.05 -16.92 -1.54
C LEU A 36 9.65 -16.59 -2.91
N ARG A 37 9.22 -15.48 -3.54
CA ARG A 37 9.81 -15.06 -4.82
C ARG A 37 11.27 -14.64 -4.67
N ASN A 38 11.62 -13.91 -3.61
CA ASN A 38 13.00 -13.49 -3.36
C ASN A 38 13.92 -14.71 -3.20
N GLN A 39 13.48 -15.77 -2.53
CA GLN A 39 14.23 -17.03 -2.42
C GLN A 39 14.51 -17.65 -3.80
N GLU A 40 13.51 -17.70 -4.69
CA GLU A 40 13.75 -18.20 -6.06
C GLU A 40 14.73 -17.33 -6.86
N ILE A 41 14.69 -16.01 -6.66
CA ILE A 41 15.62 -15.09 -7.33
C ILE A 41 17.04 -15.33 -6.83
N ILE A 42 17.22 -15.51 -5.51
CA ILE A 42 18.50 -15.85 -4.88
C ILE A 42 19.03 -17.17 -5.42
N GLU A 43 18.18 -18.20 -5.50
CA GLU A 43 18.56 -19.51 -6.04
C GLU A 43 18.99 -19.41 -7.50
N LEU A 44 18.22 -18.69 -8.33
CA LEU A 44 18.56 -18.43 -9.73
C LEU A 44 19.89 -17.68 -9.86
N TYR A 45 20.11 -16.64 -9.06
CA TYR A 45 21.36 -15.89 -9.06
C TYR A 45 22.55 -16.81 -8.73
N LYS A 46 22.46 -17.57 -7.62
CA LYS A 46 23.53 -18.49 -7.18
C LYS A 46 23.80 -19.63 -8.15
N SER A 47 22.78 -20.13 -8.83
CA SER A 47 22.91 -21.25 -9.77
C SER A 47 23.32 -20.82 -11.18
N GLY A 48 23.50 -19.52 -11.45
CA GLY A 48 23.70 -19.00 -12.82
C GLY A 48 22.45 -19.15 -13.71
N GLY A 49 21.26 -19.14 -13.11
CA GLY A 49 19.98 -19.12 -13.79
C GLY A 49 19.68 -17.78 -14.46
N LYS A 50 18.78 -17.80 -15.46
CA LYS A 50 18.42 -16.60 -16.23
C LYS A 50 17.30 -15.81 -15.57
N LEU A 51 17.59 -14.59 -15.13
CA LEU A 51 16.59 -13.68 -14.58
C LEU A 51 15.88 -12.88 -15.69
N PRO A 52 14.54 -12.81 -15.66
CA PRO A 52 13.80 -12.05 -16.64
C PRO A 52 14.00 -10.53 -16.49
N ILE A 53 13.98 -9.83 -17.62
CA ILE A 53 13.95 -8.37 -17.68
C ILE A 53 12.97 -7.86 -18.74
N ARG A 54 12.49 -6.63 -18.58
CA ARG A 54 11.74 -5.96 -19.66
C ARG A 54 12.69 -5.54 -20.76
N TYR A 55 12.24 -5.70 -22.00
CA TYR A 55 12.95 -5.17 -23.15
C TYR A 55 13.05 -3.64 -23.13
N SER A 56 14.22 -3.11 -23.44
CA SER A 56 14.49 -1.69 -23.68
C SER A 56 15.17 -1.52 -25.05
N PRO A 57 14.90 -0.44 -25.80
CA PRO A 57 15.64 -0.11 -27.03
C PRO A 57 17.15 -0.05 -26.85
N SER A 58 17.64 0.33 -25.66
CA SER A 58 19.07 0.36 -25.34
C SER A 58 19.75 -1.02 -25.40
N HIS A 59 18.98 -2.11 -25.40
CA HIS A 59 19.53 -3.47 -25.48
C HIS A 59 19.98 -3.86 -26.91
N HIS A 60 19.61 -3.09 -27.95
CA HIS A 60 20.06 -3.35 -29.32
C HIS A 60 21.58 -3.38 -29.42
N GLU A 61 22.22 -2.30 -28.97
CA GLU A 61 23.67 -2.15 -29.02
C GLU A 61 24.38 -3.08 -28.05
N ALA A 62 23.81 -3.24 -26.85
CA ALA A 62 24.43 -4.04 -25.80
C ALA A 62 24.44 -5.56 -26.10
N LEU A 63 23.50 -6.05 -26.90
CA LEU A 63 23.39 -7.47 -27.25
C LEU A 63 23.66 -7.76 -28.74
N ASP A 64 23.98 -6.75 -29.53
CA ASP A 64 24.14 -6.82 -30.99
C ASP A 64 22.91 -7.46 -31.69
N ILE A 65 21.73 -6.92 -31.40
CA ILE A 65 20.42 -7.41 -31.89
C ILE A 65 19.59 -6.29 -32.51
N LYS A 66 18.71 -6.64 -33.44
CA LYS A 66 17.94 -5.65 -34.22
C LYS A 66 16.60 -5.28 -33.60
N ASN A 67 15.98 -6.20 -32.85
CA ASN A 67 14.63 -6.01 -32.33
C ASN A 67 14.31 -6.93 -31.14
N LYS A 68 13.16 -6.68 -30.50
CA LYS A 68 12.66 -7.44 -29.34
C LYS A 68 12.51 -8.94 -29.61
N ALA A 69 12.03 -9.34 -30.78
CA ALA A 69 11.79 -10.75 -31.09
C ALA A 69 13.12 -11.53 -31.18
N GLU A 70 14.13 -10.92 -31.78
CA GLU A 70 15.50 -11.43 -31.82
C GLU A 70 16.10 -11.50 -30.40
N ALA A 71 15.90 -10.45 -29.59
CA ALA A 71 16.30 -10.40 -28.18
C ALA A 71 15.74 -11.58 -27.37
N ILE A 72 14.44 -11.85 -27.52
CA ILE A 72 13.76 -12.95 -26.83
C ILE A 72 14.35 -14.29 -27.28
N SER A 73 14.51 -14.49 -28.59
CA SER A 73 15.07 -15.74 -29.13
C SER A 73 16.51 -15.98 -28.66
N PHE A 74 17.34 -14.93 -28.71
CA PHE A 74 18.75 -14.97 -28.34
C PHE A 74 18.93 -15.30 -26.86
N THR A 75 18.32 -14.51 -25.96
CA THR A 75 18.50 -14.66 -24.51
C THR A 75 17.86 -15.92 -23.93
N ARG A 76 16.89 -16.52 -24.63
CA ARG A 76 16.38 -17.86 -24.28
C ARG A 76 17.45 -18.93 -24.48
N LYS A 77 18.17 -18.90 -25.60
CA LYS A 77 19.11 -19.94 -26.01
C LYS A 77 20.52 -19.74 -25.46
N ASN A 78 20.95 -18.49 -25.35
CA ASN A 78 22.31 -18.13 -24.96
C ASN A 78 22.32 -17.46 -23.59
N ASP A 79 23.44 -17.56 -22.88
CA ASP A 79 23.66 -16.74 -21.69
C ASP A 79 24.00 -15.32 -22.15
N ALA A 80 23.13 -14.39 -21.78
CA ALA A 80 23.26 -12.99 -22.12
C ALA A 80 23.44 -12.18 -20.84
N ARG A 81 24.29 -11.17 -20.90
CA ARG A 81 24.58 -10.21 -19.83
C ARG A 81 24.56 -8.83 -20.43
N LEU A 82 24.14 -7.84 -19.66
CA LEU A 82 24.20 -6.45 -20.10
C LEU A 82 25.38 -5.76 -19.40
N PRO A 83 26.11 -4.86 -20.10
CA PRO A 83 27.27 -4.18 -19.51
C PRO A 83 26.96 -3.41 -18.22
N SER A 84 25.73 -2.91 -18.08
CA SER A 84 25.28 -2.16 -16.90
C SER A 84 25.12 -3.02 -15.65
N TYR A 85 25.01 -4.35 -15.79
CA TYR A 85 24.85 -5.29 -14.66
C TYR A 85 25.37 -6.67 -15.08
N PRO A 86 26.70 -6.80 -15.22
CA PRO A 86 27.34 -7.96 -15.84
C PRO A 86 27.16 -9.26 -15.03
N GLU A 87 26.85 -9.16 -13.74
CA GLU A 87 26.74 -10.32 -12.86
C GLU A 87 25.46 -11.15 -13.10
N PHE A 88 24.46 -10.58 -13.76
CA PHE A 88 23.19 -11.26 -14.00
C PHE A 88 23.11 -11.85 -15.40
N ILE A 89 22.86 -13.16 -15.47
CA ILE A 89 22.42 -13.79 -16.71
C ILE A 89 20.93 -13.46 -16.92
N ILE A 90 20.60 -12.92 -18.08
CA ILE A 90 19.26 -12.39 -18.35
C ILE A 90 18.47 -13.22 -19.38
N LYS A 91 17.15 -13.10 -19.31
CA LYS A 91 16.21 -13.45 -20.40
C LYS A 91 15.26 -12.29 -20.65
N ILE A 92 15.01 -11.95 -21.92
CA ILE A 92 14.02 -10.92 -22.26
C ILE A 92 12.61 -11.49 -22.09
N ASP A 93 11.77 -10.77 -21.35
CA ASP A 93 10.37 -11.13 -21.14
C ASP A 93 9.54 -11.03 -22.43
N ASN A 94 8.56 -11.92 -22.57
CA ASN A 94 7.81 -12.12 -23.81
C ASN A 94 6.96 -10.90 -24.17
N ASP A 95 6.18 -10.39 -23.23
CA ASP A 95 5.20 -9.32 -23.45
C ASP A 95 5.46 -8.09 -22.57
N GLY A 96 6.50 -8.13 -21.74
CA GLY A 96 6.89 -7.06 -20.83
C GLY A 96 6.28 -7.20 -19.43
N ASN A 97 5.44 -8.21 -19.17
CA ASN A 97 4.90 -8.55 -17.86
C ASN A 97 4.65 -10.07 -17.69
N HIS A 98 5.13 -10.92 -18.61
CA HIS A 98 4.76 -12.32 -18.68
C HIS A 98 5.20 -13.08 -17.44
N GLU A 99 6.45 -12.90 -17.02
CA GLU A 99 6.95 -13.50 -15.78
C GLU A 99 6.18 -13.01 -14.55
N ASN A 100 5.85 -11.72 -14.48
CA ASN A 100 5.12 -11.15 -13.35
C ASN A 100 3.72 -11.78 -13.23
N MET A 101 2.99 -11.85 -14.34
CA MET A 101 1.69 -12.54 -14.40
C MET A 101 1.81 -14.02 -14.05
N ARG A 102 2.86 -14.70 -14.54
CA ARG A 102 3.14 -16.10 -14.24
C ARG A 102 3.41 -16.34 -12.76
N SER A 103 4.20 -15.46 -12.14
CA SER A 103 4.56 -15.55 -10.73
C SER A 103 3.34 -15.33 -9.84
N ILE A 104 2.55 -14.29 -10.13
CA ILE A 104 1.29 -14.02 -9.41
C ILE A 104 0.34 -15.20 -9.55
N ARG A 105 0.15 -15.73 -10.76
CA ARG A 105 -0.72 -16.91 -10.96
C ARG A 105 -0.23 -18.14 -10.20
N ARG A 106 1.07 -18.39 -10.17
CA ARG A 106 1.63 -19.56 -9.48
C ARG A 106 1.50 -19.46 -7.97
N PHE A 107 1.77 -18.29 -7.39
CA PHE A 107 1.76 -18.11 -5.93
C PHE A 107 0.36 -17.82 -5.38
N LEU A 108 -0.44 -17.04 -6.11
CA LEU A 108 -1.74 -16.54 -5.66
C LEU A 108 -2.92 -17.16 -6.42
N GLY A 109 -2.69 -17.98 -7.45
CA GLY A 109 -3.80 -18.53 -8.27
C GLY A 109 -4.51 -17.50 -9.15
N GLN A 110 -4.17 -16.22 -9.02
CA GLN A 110 -4.84 -15.11 -9.69
C GLN A 110 -4.32 -14.93 -11.12
N THR A 111 -5.24 -14.77 -12.07
CA THR A 111 -4.90 -14.44 -13.45
C THR A 111 -5.19 -12.96 -13.68
N ILE A 112 -4.17 -12.24 -14.14
CA ILE A 112 -4.26 -10.83 -14.53
C ILE A 112 -4.19 -10.78 -16.04
N SER A 113 -5.24 -10.27 -16.67
CA SER A 113 -5.34 -10.07 -18.10
C SER A 113 -6.42 -9.05 -18.42
N THR A 114 -6.43 -8.54 -19.65
CA THR A 114 -7.51 -7.68 -20.16
C THR A 114 -8.74 -8.47 -20.63
N GLY A 115 -8.70 -9.81 -20.56
CA GLY A 115 -9.72 -10.70 -21.13
C GLY A 115 -10.74 -11.25 -20.12
N LYS A 116 -11.75 -11.96 -20.64
CA LYS A 116 -12.84 -12.57 -19.83
C LYS A 116 -12.35 -13.56 -18.77
N ASN A 117 -11.18 -14.16 -18.99
CA ASN A 117 -10.59 -15.19 -18.12
C ASN A 117 -9.75 -14.60 -16.97
N SER A 118 -9.68 -13.28 -16.83
CA SER A 118 -9.04 -12.63 -15.69
C SER A 118 -9.87 -12.83 -14.42
N THR A 119 -9.24 -13.27 -13.34
CA THR A 119 -9.86 -13.29 -12.01
C THR A 119 -9.89 -11.89 -11.41
N ILE A 120 -8.87 -11.08 -11.73
CA ILE A 120 -8.78 -9.68 -11.34
C ILE A 120 -8.98 -8.81 -12.59
N LYS A 121 -10.10 -8.07 -12.66
CA LYS A 121 -10.51 -7.30 -13.84
C LYS A 121 -10.28 -5.81 -13.64
N ASN A 122 -9.94 -5.10 -14.72
CA ASN A 122 -9.70 -3.64 -14.72
C ASN A 122 -8.56 -3.19 -13.79
N TYR A 123 -7.64 -4.10 -13.48
CA TYR A 123 -6.38 -3.82 -12.82
C TYR A 123 -5.23 -4.13 -13.76
N ILE A 124 -4.12 -3.45 -13.55
CA ILE A 124 -2.90 -3.63 -14.32
C ILE A 124 -1.70 -3.75 -13.39
N ILE A 125 -0.64 -4.39 -13.90
CA ILE A 125 0.66 -4.44 -13.23
C ILE A 125 1.35 -3.09 -13.41
N SER A 126 1.71 -2.46 -12.30
CA SER A 126 2.57 -1.28 -12.26
C SER A 126 3.85 -1.59 -11.50
N HIS A 127 4.97 -1.11 -12.03
CA HIS A 127 6.25 -1.16 -11.33
C HIS A 127 6.36 0.05 -10.40
N VAL A 128 6.76 -0.17 -9.15
CA VAL A 128 6.87 0.89 -8.13
C VAL A 128 8.09 1.80 -8.41
N TRP A 129 9.19 1.19 -8.83
CA TRP A 129 10.38 1.85 -9.36
C TRP A 129 10.49 1.57 -10.86
N GLY A 130 10.74 2.63 -11.64
CA GLY A 130 10.84 2.60 -13.12
C GLY A 130 12.09 1.90 -13.68
N LEU A 131 12.63 0.90 -12.98
CA LEU A 131 13.85 0.18 -13.31
C LEU A 131 13.56 -1.22 -13.87
N ALA A 132 12.48 -1.38 -14.65
CA ALA A 132 12.03 -2.68 -15.17
C ALA A 132 13.03 -3.35 -16.16
N SER A 133 14.07 -2.65 -16.61
CA SER A 133 15.19 -3.27 -17.33
C SER A 133 16.16 -3.99 -16.39
N HIS A 134 16.23 -3.64 -15.11
CA HIS A 134 17.13 -4.27 -14.15
C HIS A 134 16.54 -5.62 -13.64
N PRO A 135 17.32 -6.71 -13.60
CA PRO A 135 16.85 -8.05 -13.18
C PRO A 135 16.12 -8.08 -11.84
N LEU A 136 16.71 -7.44 -10.81
CA LEU A 136 16.13 -7.41 -9.46
C LEU A 136 14.84 -6.58 -9.39
N PHE A 137 14.65 -5.59 -10.24
CA PHE A 137 13.44 -4.76 -10.24
C PHE A 137 12.32 -5.36 -11.10
N PHE A 138 12.67 -6.07 -12.18
CA PHE A 138 11.67 -6.72 -13.02
C PHE A 138 11.16 -8.03 -12.40
N SER A 139 12.07 -8.85 -11.88
CA SER A 139 11.76 -10.22 -11.47
C SER A 139 11.09 -10.30 -10.11
N SER A 140 11.19 -9.24 -9.31
CA SER A 140 10.78 -9.25 -7.92
C SER A 140 9.37 -8.70 -7.71
N LEU A 141 8.57 -9.43 -6.94
CA LEU A 141 7.20 -9.02 -6.64
C LEU A 141 7.13 -7.83 -5.66
N TRP A 142 8.20 -7.49 -4.94
CA TRP A 142 8.24 -6.27 -4.12
C TRP A 142 8.17 -4.98 -4.94
N ASN A 143 8.56 -5.03 -6.23
CA ASN A 143 8.46 -3.90 -7.14
C ASN A 143 7.11 -3.88 -7.90
N ILE A 144 6.19 -4.78 -7.58
CA ILE A 144 4.94 -4.94 -8.32
C ILE A 144 3.75 -4.59 -7.43
N VAL A 145 2.89 -3.72 -7.94
CA VAL A 145 1.55 -3.47 -7.39
C VAL A 145 0.52 -3.60 -8.50
N LEU A 146 -0.71 -3.93 -8.12
CA LEU A 146 -1.85 -3.84 -9.02
C LEU A 146 -2.62 -2.56 -8.75
N ILE A 147 -2.80 -1.76 -9.79
CA ILE A 147 -3.58 -0.53 -9.71
C ILE A 147 -4.78 -0.63 -10.64
N PRO A 148 -5.91 0.01 -10.31
CA PRO A 148 -7.00 0.19 -11.24
C PRO A 148 -6.49 0.81 -12.56
N ALA A 149 -6.94 0.29 -13.69
CA ALA A 149 -6.42 0.66 -15.00
C ALA A 149 -6.55 2.16 -15.31
N HIS A 150 -7.58 2.81 -14.78
CA HIS A 150 -7.79 4.26 -14.95
C HIS A 150 -6.77 5.12 -14.20
N PHE A 151 -6.08 4.56 -13.21
CA PHE A 151 -5.01 5.22 -12.46
C PHE A 151 -3.62 5.06 -13.08
N ASN A 152 -3.46 4.21 -14.10
CA ASN A 152 -2.16 3.94 -14.72
C ASN A 152 -1.41 5.21 -15.12
N TYR A 153 -2.14 6.17 -15.67
CA TYR A 153 -1.58 7.41 -16.18
C TYR A 153 -0.73 8.13 -15.13
N LEU A 154 -1.10 8.08 -13.84
CA LEU A 154 -0.33 8.73 -12.77
C LEU A 154 1.02 8.04 -12.54
N MET A 155 1.09 6.72 -12.66
CA MET A 155 2.33 5.96 -12.46
C MET A 155 3.35 6.16 -13.58
N ASP A 156 2.90 6.53 -14.78
CA ASP A 156 3.78 6.79 -15.93
C ASP A 156 4.40 8.20 -15.91
N LYS A 157 3.95 9.11 -15.03
CA LYS A 157 4.43 10.51 -14.99
C LYS A 157 5.63 10.72 -14.09
N ASP A 158 6.40 11.76 -14.41
CA ASP A 158 7.49 12.20 -13.56
C ASP A 158 6.95 12.64 -12.18
N PRO A 159 7.55 12.22 -11.05
CA PRO A 159 7.11 12.63 -9.72
C PRO A 159 7.01 14.16 -9.54
N ASP A 160 7.89 14.93 -10.17
CA ASP A 160 7.90 16.39 -10.07
C ASP A 160 6.95 17.07 -11.06
N SER A 161 6.25 16.30 -11.91
CA SER A 161 5.26 16.85 -12.84
C SER A 161 3.97 17.32 -12.17
N HIS A 162 3.58 16.72 -11.03
CA HIS A 162 2.35 17.08 -10.32
C HIS A 162 2.38 16.62 -8.85
N PRO A 163 1.90 17.42 -7.87
CA PRO A 163 1.89 17.05 -6.44
C PRO A 163 1.26 15.69 -6.13
N VAL A 164 0.08 15.38 -6.70
CA VAL A 164 -0.59 14.08 -6.55
C VAL A 164 0.31 12.92 -6.99
N VAL A 165 1.02 13.04 -8.12
CA VAL A 165 1.90 11.99 -8.63
C VAL A 165 3.05 11.77 -7.64
N LYS A 166 3.65 12.84 -7.14
CA LYS A 166 4.71 12.79 -6.12
C LYS A 166 4.25 12.05 -4.87
N VAL A 167 3.09 12.42 -4.33
CA VAL A 167 2.55 11.83 -3.10
C VAL A 167 2.24 10.34 -3.31
N VAL A 168 1.51 9.98 -4.37
CA VAL A 168 1.16 8.58 -4.67
C VAL A 168 2.41 7.71 -4.79
N LYS A 169 3.39 8.12 -5.62
CA LYS A 169 4.59 7.33 -5.85
C LYS A 169 5.44 7.19 -4.59
N THR A 170 5.65 8.29 -3.88
CA THR A 170 6.46 8.29 -2.65
C THR A 170 5.82 7.43 -1.57
N THR A 171 4.49 7.49 -1.42
CA THR A 171 3.76 6.68 -0.44
C THR A 171 3.85 5.19 -0.76
N ILE A 172 3.64 4.78 -2.02
CA ILE A 172 3.76 3.37 -2.41
C ILE A 172 5.19 2.86 -2.21
N GLN A 173 6.20 3.65 -2.59
CA GLN A 173 7.61 3.30 -2.39
C GLN A 173 7.95 3.09 -0.92
N LYS A 174 7.58 4.05 -0.05
CA LYS A 174 7.76 3.94 1.41
C LYS A 174 7.04 2.70 1.96
N LYS A 175 5.82 2.44 1.50
CA LYS A 175 5.06 1.25 1.92
C LYS A 175 5.77 -0.04 1.52
N CYS A 176 6.25 -0.16 0.28
CA CYS A 176 7.00 -1.34 -0.16
C CYS A 176 8.30 -1.54 0.63
N ILE A 177 9.05 -0.47 0.92
CA ILE A 177 10.28 -0.54 1.74
C ILE A 177 9.94 -1.10 3.13
N HIS A 178 8.94 -0.52 3.79
CA HIS A 178 8.54 -0.94 5.14
C HIS A 178 7.99 -2.37 5.18
N LEU A 179 7.08 -2.70 4.25
CA LEU A 179 6.36 -3.97 4.21
C LEU A 179 7.28 -5.15 3.88
N TYR A 180 8.22 -4.94 2.96
CA TYR A 180 9.04 -6.02 2.42
C TYR A 180 10.45 -6.06 2.97
N LYS A 181 10.99 -4.99 3.58
CA LYS A 181 12.38 -4.98 4.10
C LYS A 181 13.37 -5.48 3.02
N ILE A 182 13.25 -4.89 1.83
CA ILE A 182 13.80 -5.41 0.56
C ILE A 182 15.31 -5.60 0.65
N TYR A 183 16.00 -4.59 1.18
CA TYR A 183 17.45 -4.59 1.29
C TYR A 183 17.93 -5.70 2.22
N GLU A 184 17.32 -5.83 3.40
CA GLU A 184 17.67 -6.87 4.38
C GLU A 184 17.42 -8.28 3.86
N GLN A 185 16.41 -8.48 3.00
CA GLN A 185 16.10 -9.79 2.43
C GLN A 185 17.07 -10.25 1.34
N LEU A 186 17.77 -9.33 0.67
CA LEU A 186 18.57 -9.65 -0.53
C LEU A 186 20.08 -9.46 -0.33
N ILE A 187 20.51 -8.53 0.52
CA ILE A 187 21.92 -8.11 0.61
C ILE A 187 22.90 -9.23 1.00
N SER A 188 22.47 -10.20 1.79
CA SER A 188 23.30 -11.35 2.19
C SER A 188 23.67 -12.26 1.02
N ASP A 189 22.82 -12.31 0.00
CA ASP A 189 22.86 -13.32 -1.05
C ASP A 189 23.10 -12.73 -2.44
N ILE A 190 22.80 -11.45 -2.63
CA ILE A 190 22.97 -10.69 -3.89
C ILE A 190 23.63 -9.34 -3.55
N PRO A 191 24.97 -9.29 -3.44
CA PRO A 191 25.70 -8.08 -3.02
C PRO A 191 25.46 -6.85 -3.93
N GLU A 192 25.09 -7.07 -5.19
CA GLU A 192 24.80 -6.01 -6.18
C GLU A 192 23.61 -5.13 -5.75
N ILE A 193 22.76 -5.59 -4.82
CA ILE A 193 21.69 -4.75 -4.27
C ILE A 193 22.24 -3.52 -3.50
N GLU A 194 23.52 -3.54 -3.10
CA GLU A 194 24.20 -2.41 -2.42
C GLU A 194 24.15 -1.13 -3.24
N GLU A 195 24.18 -1.21 -4.57
CA GLU A 195 24.04 -0.04 -5.46
C GLU A 195 22.74 0.72 -5.21
N PHE A 196 21.69 -0.01 -4.82
CA PHE A 196 20.35 0.53 -4.57
C PHE A 196 20.07 0.81 -3.11
N LYS A 197 21.06 0.69 -2.22
CA LYS A 197 20.89 0.93 -0.78
C LYS A 197 20.24 2.28 -0.49
N ASN A 198 20.67 3.34 -1.19
CA ASN A 198 20.09 4.67 -0.99
C ASN A 198 18.60 4.74 -1.38
N LEU A 199 18.15 3.94 -2.36
CA LEU A 199 16.74 3.87 -2.73
C LEU A 199 15.89 3.24 -1.62
N PHE A 200 16.44 2.30 -0.86
CA PHE A 200 15.72 1.56 0.18
C PHE A 200 15.90 2.15 1.58
N CYS A 201 17.09 2.69 1.90
CA CYS A 201 17.42 3.22 3.21
C CYS A 201 17.01 4.70 3.39
N ALA A 202 16.89 5.49 2.32
CA ALA A 202 16.37 6.87 2.43
C ALA A 202 14.91 6.94 2.93
N GLY A 203 14.19 5.80 2.90
CA GLY A 203 12.81 5.66 3.36
C GLY A 203 12.66 5.05 4.77
N GLN A 204 13.74 4.65 5.44
CA GLN A 204 13.70 4.15 6.83
C GLN A 204 13.58 5.33 7.81
N LEU A 205 12.46 6.05 7.76
CA LEU A 205 12.03 6.90 8.86
C LEU A 205 11.40 5.97 9.91
N GLU A 206 11.91 6.03 11.14
CA GLU A 206 11.25 5.43 12.29
C GLU A 206 9.78 5.90 12.31
N ASN A 207 8.84 4.96 12.43
CA ASN A 207 7.39 5.17 12.48
C ASN A 207 6.73 5.66 11.17
N TYR A 208 6.97 4.99 10.03
CA TYR A 208 6.09 5.14 8.87
C TYR A 208 4.74 4.46 9.11
N GLU A 209 3.81 5.20 9.70
CA GLU A 209 2.38 4.89 9.62
C GLU A 209 1.80 5.62 8.41
N SER A 210 1.22 4.84 7.50
CA SER A 210 0.43 5.38 6.41
C SER A 210 -1.00 5.50 6.91
N ASP A 211 -1.58 6.69 6.83
CA ASP A 211 -3.00 6.93 7.17
C ASP A 211 -3.99 6.17 6.25
N TYR A 212 -3.48 5.51 5.21
CA TYR A 212 -4.25 4.78 4.24
C TYR A 212 -4.33 3.29 4.57
N SER A 213 -5.55 2.75 4.50
CA SER A 213 -5.79 1.30 4.48
C SER A 213 -5.07 0.67 3.29
N ILE A 214 -4.54 -0.53 3.47
CA ILE A 214 -3.87 -1.26 2.39
C ILE A 214 -4.62 -2.53 2.05
N ASN A 215 -4.60 -2.86 0.76
CA ASN A 215 -5.24 -4.06 0.25
C ASN A 215 -4.20 -5.01 -0.31
N PHE A 216 -4.36 -6.29 -0.02
CA PHE A 216 -3.53 -7.37 -0.53
C PHE A 216 -4.30 -8.20 -1.53
N LEU A 217 -3.59 -8.63 -2.58
CA LEU A 217 -4.07 -9.68 -3.46
C LEU A 217 -3.77 -11.05 -2.85
N THR A 218 -4.80 -11.82 -2.56
CA THR A 218 -4.69 -13.18 -2.00
C THR A 218 -5.25 -14.23 -2.96
N LYS A 219 -5.18 -15.50 -2.57
CA LYS A 219 -5.82 -16.60 -3.31
C LYS A 219 -7.34 -16.48 -3.35
N ASP A 220 -7.93 -15.96 -2.27
CA ASP A 220 -9.37 -15.87 -2.11
C ASP A 220 -9.94 -14.53 -2.61
N GLY A 221 -9.08 -13.60 -3.05
CA GLY A 221 -9.48 -12.34 -3.66
C GLY A 221 -8.68 -11.16 -3.09
N ILE A 222 -9.40 -10.16 -2.57
CA ILE A 222 -8.79 -8.98 -1.95
C ILE A 222 -8.94 -9.10 -0.45
N GLU A 223 -7.83 -9.11 0.27
CA GLU A 223 -7.80 -9.00 1.72
C GLU A 223 -7.46 -7.57 2.11
N ARG A 224 -8.32 -6.93 2.89
CA ARG A 224 -8.05 -5.58 3.40
C ARG A 224 -7.30 -5.68 4.71
N GLN A 225 -6.05 -5.25 4.76
CA GLN A 225 -5.40 -5.02 6.04
C GLN A 225 -5.87 -3.65 6.53
N LYS A 226 -6.81 -3.70 7.49
CA LYS A 226 -7.31 -2.53 8.18
C LYS A 226 -6.13 -1.80 8.82
N GLN A 227 -6.24 -0.47 8.88
CA GLN A 227 -5.28 0.38 9.58
C GLN A 227 -5.06 -0.20 10.99
N GLU A 228 -3.85 -0.69 11.28
CA GLU A 228 -3.49 -1.03 12.65
C GLU A 228 -3.37 0.31 13.38
N ILE A 229 -4.42 0.65 14.13
CA ILE A 229 -4.44 1.85 14.94
C ILE A 229 -3.48 1.60 16.11
N TYR A 230 -2.24 2.04 15.96
CA TYR A 230 -1.26 2.01 17.02
C TYR A 230 -1.63 3.06 18.08
N VAL A 231 -1.62 2.62 19.33
CA VAL A 231 -1.84 3.48 20.49
C VAL A 231 -0.64 3.28 21.39
N SER A 232 0.21 4.30 21.49
CA SER A 232 1.33 4.27 22.43
C SER A 232 0.82 4.19 23.87
N GLU A 233 1.66 3.76 24.82
CA GLU A 233 1.24 3.63 26.22
C GLU A 233 0.78 4.98 26.82
N ASP A 234 1.48 6.08 26.50
CA ASP A 234 1.11 7.42 26.94
C ASP A 234 -0.24 7.87 26.37
N GLU A 235 -0.49 7.59 25.08
CA GLU A 235 -1.77 7.86 24.43
C GLU A 235 -2.87 7.01 25.02
N ARG A 236 -2.59 5.74 25.33
CA ARG A 236 -3.54 4.81 25.94
C ARG A 236 -4.01 5.34 27.29
N VAL A 237 -3.08 5.75 28.15
CA VAL A 237 -3.38 6.36 29.45
C VAL A 237 -4.19 7.65 29.29
N LEU A 238 -3.83 8.51 28.33
CA LEU A 238 -4.58 9.73 28.07
C LEU A 238 -6.02 9.44 27.61
N ILE A 239 -6.17 8.54 26.64
CA ILE A 239 -7.46 8.14 26.07
C ILE A 239 -8.34 7.50 27.15
N GLU A 240 -7.80 6.59 27.96
CA GLU A 240 -8.56 5.97 29.06
C GLU A 240 -9.06 7.01 30.07
N ASN A 241 -8.24 8.01 30.39
CA ASN A 241 -8.64 9.12 31.27
C ASN A 241 -9.76 9.97 30.65
N LEU A 242 -9.69 10.28 29.36
CA LEU A 242 -10.72 11.06 28.65
C LEU A 242 -12.03 10.28 28.55
N LEU A 243 -11.96 9.01 28.13
CA LEU A 243 -13.11 8.12 28.04
C LEU A 243 -13.75 7.85 29.39
N SER A 244 -12.97 7.79 30.48
CA SER A 244 -13.52 7.63 31.84
C SER A 244 -14.27 8.88 32.31
N LYS A 245 -13.75 10.08 32.01
CA LYS A 245 -14.43 11.35 32.33
C LYS A 245 -15.73 11.52 31.55
N MET A 246 -15.72 11.14 30.27
CA MET A 246 -16.85 11.31 29.38
C MET A 246 -17.85 10.15 29.41
N GLY A 247 -17.43 8.96 29.83
CA GLY A 247 -18.17 7.71 29.69
C GLY A 247 -17.96 7.05 28.33
N LYS A 248 -17.50 5.78 28.34
CA LYS A 248 -17.25 4.97 27.13
C LYS A 248 -18.50 4.82 26.25
N LYS A 249 -19.66 4.53 26.87
CA LYS A 249 -20.94 4.38 26.14
C LYS A 249 -21.40 5.69 25.51
N PHE A 250 -21.27 6.81 26.22
CA PHE A 250 -21.57 8.14 25.68
C PHE A 250 -20.73 8.45 24.43
N PHE A 251 -19.44 8.12 24.45
CA PHE A 251 -18.58 8.32 23.29
C PHE A 251 -19.10 7.58 22.06
N LEU A 252 -19.46 6.30 22.21
CA LEU A 252 -19.95 5.46 21.12
C LEU A 252 -21.32 5.93 20.60
N ASP A 253 -22.28 6.12 21.50
CA ASP A 253 -23.67 6.47 21.15
C ASP A 253 -23.75 7.78 20.35
N TYR A 254 -22.84 8.71 20.61
CA TYR A 254 -22.84 10.04 20.00
C TYR A 254 -21.65 10.30 19.07
N TYR A 255 -20.80 9.30 18.80
CA TYR A 255 -19.61 9.44 17.95
C TYR A 255 -19.96 10.05 16.60
N LYS A 256 -20.89 9.40 15.91
CA LYS A 256 -21.26 9.75 14.54
C LYS A 256 -21.90 11.13 14.44
N ALA A 257 -22.88 11.41 15.30
CA ALA A 257 -23.52 12.73 15.35
C ALA A 257 -22.47 13.84 15.57
N PHE A 258 -21.52 13.63 16.48
CA PHE A 258 -20.45 14.62 16.70
C PHE A 258 -19.50 14.74 15.49
N ALA A 259 -19.10 13.62 14.89
CA ALA A 259 -18.24 13.60 13.70
C ALA A 259 -18.89 14.29 12.49
N ASP A 260 -20.20 14.15 12.34
CA ASP A 260 -21.01 14.77 11.28
C ASP A 260 -21.26 16.28 11.55
N GLY A 261 -20.83 16.79 12.70
CA GLY A 261 -20.92 18.21 13.08
C GLY A 261 -22.23 18.59 13.79
N ASP A 262 -23.01 17.62 14.26
CA ASP A 262 -24.27 17.89 14.96
C ASP A 262 -24.06 18.53 16.34
N ASP A 263 -25.02 19.37 16.71
CA ASP A 263 -25.11 19.91 18.07
C ASP A 263 -25.68 18.86 19.02
N LEU A 264 -24.80 18.18 19.76
CA LEU A 264 -25.19 17.13 20.71
C LEU A 264 -26.18 17.60 21.78
N THR A 265 -26.26 18.90 22.08
CA THR A 265 -27.27 19.41 23.03
C THR A 265 -28.71 19.29 22.51
N LYS A 266 -28.87 19.13 21.19
CA LYS A 266 -30.15 18.91 20.51
C LYS A 266 -30.40 17.44 20.18
N VAL A 267 -29.34 16.64 20.03
CA VAL A 267 -29.42 15.21 19.70
C VAL A 267 -29.71 14.36 20.94
N ILE A 268 -29.11 14.72 22.08
CA ILE A 268 -29.27 13.96 23.33
C ILE A 268 -30.71 14.15 23.87
N PRO A 269 -31.46 13.08 24.14
CA PRO A 269 -32.82 13.20 24.67
C PRO A 269 -32.87 13.91 26.02
N VAL A 270 -33.90 14.75 26.21
CA VAL A 270 -34.12 15.49 27.45
C VAL A 270 -34.30 14.51 28.61
N GLY A 271 -33.61 14.77 29.73
CA GLY A 271 -33.71 13.95 30.95
C GLY A 271 -32.70 12.81 31.04
N VAL A 272 -31.93 12.51 29.98
CA VAL A 272 -30.86 11.49 30.04
C VAL A 272 -29.63 12.02 30.80
N TYR A 273 -29.27 13.28 30.56
CA TYR A 273 -28.16 13.95 31.23
C TYR A 273 -28.55 15.37 31.63
N THR A 274 -27.94 15.88 32.70
CA THR A 274 -28.03 17.30 33.05
C THR A 274 -27.27 18.14 32.02
N TYR A 275 -27.67 19.40 31.84
CA TYR A 275 -26.97 20.32 30.93
C TYR A 275 -25.48 20.44 31.24
N SER A 276 -25.12 20.54 32.53
CA SER A 276 -23.72 20.59 32.96
C SER A 276 -22.94 19.31 32.64
N SER A 277 -23.58 18.14 32.74
CA SER A 277 -22.98 16.87 32.35
C SER A 277 -22.74 16.81 30.85
N ILE A 278 -23.71 17.22 30.03
CA ILE A 278 -23.57 17.26 28.56
C ILE A 278 -22.39 18.16 28.17
N GLN A 279 -22.33 19.39 28.69
CA GLN A 279 -21.24 20.32 28.38
C GLN A 279 -19.85 19.73 28.72
N THR A 280 -19.72 19.06 29.86
CA THR A 280 -18.47 18.43 30.28
C THR A 280 -18.07 17.29 29.33
N ARG A 281 -19.02 16.44 28.95
CA ARG A 281 -18.79 15.31 28.02
C ARG A 281 -18.45 15.81 26.62
N VAL A 282 -19.21 16.76 26.09
CA VAL A 282 -18.96 17.39 24.78
C VAL A 282 -17.59 18.08 24.75
N SER A 283 -17.19 18.78 25.82
CA SER A 283 -15.85 19.36 25.91
C SER A 283 -14.74 18.30 25.86
N THR A 284 -14.98 17.13 26.45
CA THR A 284 -14.02 16.01 26.42
C THR A 284 -13.98 15.39 25.03
N MET A 285 -15.13 15.23 24.38
CA MET A 285 -15.25 14.73 23.01
C MET A 285 -14.54 15.63 22.01
N ARG A 286 -14.74 16.96 22.10
CA ARG A 286 -14.01 17.95 21.30
C ARG A 286 -12.51 17.78 21.42
N ARG A 287 -12.00 17.51 22.64
CA ARG A 287 -10.56 17.29 22.84
C ARG A 287 -10.09 16.03 22.13
N ILE A 288 -10.82 14.91 22.24
CA ILE A 288 -10.46 13.67 21.54
C ILE A 288 -10.39 13.89 20.02
N PHE A 289 -11.37 14.56 19.44
CA PHE A 289 -11.39 14.82 17.99
C PHE A 289 -10.35 15.84 17.55
N ARG A 290 -10.15 16.92 18.32
CA ARG A 290 -9.14 17.95 18.01
C ARG A 290 -7.72 17.42 18.10
N ASP A 291 -7.46 16.53 19.05
CA ASP A 291 -6.14 15.94 19.27
C ASP A 291 -5.95 14.66 18.39
N GLU A 292 -6.85 14.40 17.42
CA GLU A 292 -6.82 13.25 16.49
C GLU A 292 -6.79 11.87 17.16
N LEU A 293 -7.36 11.78 18.37
CA LEU A 293 -7.42 10.56 19.18
C LEU A 293 -8.71 9.76 18.95
N ASN A 294 -9.61 10.17 18.06
CA ASN A 294 -10.94 9.58 17.88
C ASN A 294 -10.88 8.11 17.42
N LEU A 295 -10.05 7.78 16.43
CA LEU A 295 -9.86 6.40 15.98
C LEU A 295 -9.11 5.56 17.03
N LYS A 296 -8.07 6.12 17.63
CA LYS A 296 -7.33 5.49 18.75
C LYS A 296 -8.24 5.18 19.93
N ALA A 297 -9.17 6.08 20.24
CA ALA A 297 -10.17 5.86 21.27
C ALA A 297 -11.12 4.70 20.93
N LEU A 298 -11.60 4.59 19.69
CA LEU A 298 -12.39 3.43 19.26
C LEU A 298 -11.57 2.13 19.34
N ALA A 299 -10.31 2.14 18.89
CA ALA A 299 -9.42 0.97 18.97
C ALA A 299 -9.19 0.52 20.42
N CYS A 300 -9.02 1.45 21.36
CA CYS A 300 -8.95 1.16 22.80
C CYS A 300 -10.22 0.50 23.34
N LEU A 301 -11.40 0.82 22.78
CA LEU A 301 -12.68 0.24 23.21
C LEU A 301 -12.90 -1.19 22.70
N VAL A 302 -12.37 -1.50 21.51
CA VAL A 302 -12.45 -2.85 20.90
C VAL A 302 -11.58 -3.86 21.65
N ASN A 303 -10.44 -3.44 22.20
CA ASN A 303 -9.59 -4.32 22.99
C ASN A 303 -10.27 -4.70 24.32
N LYS A 304 -10.78 -5.94 24.38
CA LYS A 304 -11.66 -6.50 25.43
C LYS A 304 -11.09 -6.48 26.86
N GLU A 305 -9.79 -6.29 27.05
CA GLU A 305 -9.17 -6.48 28.38
C GLU A 305 -9.62 -5.46 29.43
N ASN A 306 -10.16 -4.28 29.05
CA ASN A 306 -10.48 -3.20 30.02
C ASN A 306 -11.87 -2.55 29.85
N SER A 307 -12.78 -3.13 29.06
CA SER A 307 -14.05 -2.49 28.74
C SER A 307 -15.23 -3.25 29.37
N LYS A 308 -15.94 -2.61 30.32
CA LYS A 308 -17.25 -3.08 30.83
C LYS A 308 -18.37 -2.83 29.80
N LEU A 309 -18.05 -2.82 28.51
CA LEU A 309 -19.02 -2.59 27.44
C LEU A 309 -19.68 -3.91 27.05
N ASP A 310 -20.96 -3.83 26.69
CA ASP A 310 -21.69 -4.93 26.07
C ASP A 310 -21.15 -5.24 24.66
N ASP A 311 -21.40 -6.47 24.17
CA ASP A 311 -20.91 -6.91 22.86
C ASP A 311 -21.45 -6.02 21.71
N ASP A 312 -22.67 -5.49 21.83
CA ASP A 312 -23.25 -4.57 20.82
C ASP A 312 -22.43 -3.27 20.73
N SER A 313 -22.02 -2.71 21.87
CA SER A 313 -21.17 -1.52 21.92
C SER A 313 -19.77 -1.77 21.35
N ILE A 314 -19.23 -2.98 21.52
CA ILE A 314 -17.96 -3.38 20.91
C ILE A 314 -18.10 -3.50 19.39
N GLU A 315 -19.21 -4.05 18.91
CA GLU A 315 -19.47 -4.17 17.48
C GLU A 315 -19.67 -2.80 16.83
N LEU A 316 -20.44 -1.91 17.47
CA LEU A 316 -20.58 -0.52 17.04
C LEU A 316 -19.21 0.19 16.97
N ALA A 317 -18.31 -0.05 17.94
CA ALA A 317 -16.98 0.53 17.89
C ALA A 317 -16.18 0.06 16.66
N LYS A 318 -16.30 -1.23 16.28
CA LYS A 318 -15.67 -1.75 15.05
C LYS A 318 -16.28 -1.16 13.79
N GLU A 319 -17.61 -1.07 13.72
CA GLU A 319 -18.32 -0.45 12.59
C GLU A 319 -17.90 1.02 12.42
N LEU A 320 -17.77 1.76 13.52
CA LEU A 320 -17.33 3.15 13.49
C LEU A 320 -15.87 3.30 13.04
N ILE A 321 -14.99 2.33 13.36
CA ILE A 321 -13.62 2.28 12.81
C ILE A 321 -13.66 2.01 11.31
N GLU A 322 -14.59 1.16 10.83
CA GLU A 322 -14.72 0.85 9.40
C GLU A 322 -15.30 2.00 8.57
N LEU A 323 -16.09 2.89 9.19
CA LEU A 323 -16.79 3.98 8.51
C LEU A 323 -15.99 5.30 8.48
N ALA A 324 -14.97 5.45 9.31
CA ALA A 324 -14.14 6.66 9.43
C ALA A 324 -12.99 6.68 8.41
#